data_AF-A0A534TXL7-F1
#
_entry.id   AF-A0A534TXL7-F1
#
_cell.length_a   1.000
_cell.length_b   1.000
_cell.length_c   1.000
_cell.angle_alpha   90.00
_cell.angle_beta   90.00
_cell.angle_gamma   90.00
#
_symmetry.space_group_name_H-M   'P 1'
#
loop_
_entity.id
_entity.type
_entity.pdbx_description
1 polymer ?
#
loop_
_entity_poly.entity_id
_entity_poly.type
_entity_poly.pdbx_seq_one_letter_code
_entity_poly.pdbx_strand_id
1 'polypeptide(L)'
;MILFGRDGWRCAVPACSARRKLHDHHIVFRSRGGDNARTNRVALCAAHHQHGLHGGGSIRAWGHAPDGIHWELGTRQEGPPLRTLIGDHYVNVA
;
A
#
# COMPACT_ATOMS: atom_id res chain seq x y z
N MET A 1 4.92 12.30 -16.01
CA MET A 1 4.05 11.12 -15.79
C MET A 1 3.29 11.29 -14.48
N ILE A 2 1.95 11.35 -14.53
CA ILE A 2 1.08 11.47 -13.34
C ILE A 2 1.14 10.18 -12.49
N LEU A 3 0.97 10.29 -11.17
CA LEU A 3 1.13 9.18 -10.22
C LEU A 3 0.33 7.94 -10.62
N PHE A 4 -0.97 8.08 -10.90
CA PHE A 4 -1.83 6.96 -11.28
C PHE A 4 -1.43 6.32 -12.61
N GLY A 5 -0.87 7.10 -13.54
CA GLY A 5 -0.31 6.57 -14.78
C GLY A 5 0.92 5.70 -14.53
N ARG A 6 1.80 6.08 -13.58
CA ARG A 6 2.94 5.24 -13.15
C ARG A 6 2.45 3.90 -12.61
N ASP A 7 1.39 3.94 -11.81
CA ASP A 7 0.85 2.76 -11.14
C ASP A 7 -0.17 1.99 -12.02
N GLY A 8 -0.14 2.21 -13.34
CA GLY A 8 -0.95 1.49 -14.31
C GLY A 8 -2.46 1.65 -14.13
N TRP A 9 -2.90 2.75 -13.50
CA TRP A 9 -4.29 2.99 -13.11
C TRP A 9 -4.89 1.83 -12.29
N ARG A 10 -4.07 1.25 -11.41
CA ARG A 10 -4.45 0.12 -10.56
C ARG A 10 -4.11 0.44 -9.10
N CYS A 11 -4.89 -0.14 -8.19
CA CYS A 11 -4.54 -0.19 -6.78
C CYS A 11 -3.25 -0.98 -6.58
N ALA A 12 -2.26 -0.38 -5.92
CA ALA A 12 -0.95 -1.00 -5.70
C ALA A 12 -0.92 -2.03 -4.57
N VAL A 13 -1.98 -2.14 -3.74
CA VAL A 13 -2.07 -3.24 -2.77
C VAL A 13 -2.08 -4.57 -3.53
N PRO A 14 -1.20 -5.52 -3.19
CA PRO A 14 -1.07 -6.76 -3.95
C PRO A 14 -2.36 -7.57 -4.04
N ALA A 15 -2.50 -8.31 -5.13
CA ALA A 15 -3.71 -9.07 -5.49
C ALA A 15 -5.01 -8.24 -5.67
N CYS A 16 -5.01 -6.93 -5.41
CA CYS A 16 -6.14 -6.07 -5.72
C CYS A 16 -6.24 -5.84 -7.24
N SER A 17 -7.44 -5.99 -7.80
CA SER A 17 -7.71 -5.76 -9.24
C SER A 17 -8.43 -4.43 -9.51
N ALA A 18 -8.67 -3.61 -8.49
CA ALA A 18 -9.40 -2.36 -8.61
C ALA A 18 -8.67 -1.34 -9.48
N ARG A 19 -9.40 -0.72 -10.42
CA ARG A 19 -8.91 0.29 -11.37
C ARG A 19 -9.64 1.64 -11.30
N ARG A 20 -10.55 1.78 -10.33
CA ARG A 20 -11.41 2.95 -10.17
C ARG A 20 -11.45 3.39 -8.72
N LYS A 21 -11.87 4.63 -8.49
CA LYS A 21 -11.88 5.27 -7.16
C LYS A 21 -10.49 5.20 -6.52
N LEU A 22 -9.47 5.54 -7.31
CA LEU A 22 -8.07 5.55 -6.88
C LEU A 22 -7.78 6.86 -6.17
N HIS A 23 -7.09 6.75 -5.05
CA HIS A 23 -6.62 7.85 -4.24
C HIS A 23 -5.10 7.84 -4.22
N ASP A 24 -4.53 9.03 -4.11
CA ASP A 24 -3.13 9.23 -3.79
C ASP A 24 -2.91 8.95 -2.31
N HIS A 25 -1.93 8.12 -2.00
CA HIS A 25 -1.61 7.72 -0.64
C HIS A 25 -0.12 7.88 -0.35
N HIS A 26 0.19 8.48 0.80
CA HIS A 26 1.56 8.59 1.30
C HIS A 26 1.92 7.36 2.14
N ILE A 27 2.95 6.60 1.76
CA ILE A 27 3.42 5.40 2.48
C ILE A 27 3.84 5.78 3.90
N VAL A 28 4.75 6.74 4.03
CA VAL A 28 4.95 7.48 5.28
C VAL A 28 3.88 8.54 5.33
N PHE A 29 2.92 8.40 6.24
CA PHE A 29 1.79 9.32 6.33
C PHE A 29 2.26 10.77 6.46
N ARG A 30 1.57 11.68 5.74
CA ARG A 30 1.83 13.12 5.81
C ARG A 30 1.68 13.66 7.24
N SER A 31 0.74 13.12 8.03
CA SER A 31 0.58 13.46 9.45
C SER A 31 1.76 13.05 10.34
N ARG A 32 2.65 12.19 9.84
CA ARG A 32 3.87 11.73 10.49
C ARG A 32 5.13 12.29 9.81
N GLY A 33 5.00 13.37 9.04
CA GLY A 33 6.13 14.06 8.40
C GLY A 33 6.54 13.48 7.04
N GLY A 34 5.75 12.58 6.44
CA GLY A 34 6.03 12.07 5.09
C GLY A 34 6.01 13.16 4.03
N ASP A 35 6.99 13.14 3.12
CA ASP A 35 7.14 14.12 2.05
C ASP A 35 6.16 13.87 0.88
N ASN A 36 6.16 14.77 -0.11
CA ASN A 36 5.39 14.61 -1.35
C ASN A 36 6.19 13.95 -2.48
N ALA A 37 7.33 13.32 -2.18
CA ALA A 37 8.15 12.67 -3.19
C ALA A 37 7.37 11.52 -3.85
N ARG A 38 7.66 11.26 -5.12
CA ARG A 38 7.00 10.17 -5.86
C ARG A 38 7.26 8.81 -5.23
N THR A 39 8.41 8.62 -4.59
CA THR A 39 8.79 7.39 -3.88
C THR A 39 8.00 7.19 -2.59
N ASN A 40 7.43 8.24 -2.00
CA ASN A 40 6.57 8.14 -0.83
C ASN A 40 5.07 8.04 -1.21
N ARG A 41 4.73 8.08 -2.50
CA ARG A 41 3.33 8.17 -2.96
C ARG A 41 2.95 7.01 -3.85
N VAL A 42 1.74 6.49 -3.67
CA VAL A 42 1.22 5.33 -4.42
C VAL A 42 -0.29 5.41 -4.62
N ALA A 43 -0.79 4.84 -5.72
CA ALA A 43 -2.21 4.77 -6.06
C ALA A 43 -2.92 3.62 -5.35
N LEU A 44 -3.95 3.90 -4.55
CA LEU A 44 -4.74 2.90 -3.84
C LEU A 44 -6.24 3.06 -4.09
N CYS A 45 -7.00 1.98 -4.13
CA CYS A 45 -8.46 2.09 -4.16
C CYS A 45 -8.99 2.64 -2.83
N ALA A 46 -10.12 3.34 -2.87
CA ALA A 46 -10.74 3.92 -1.68
C ALA A 46 -10.92 2.92 -0.52
N ALA A 47 -11.24 1.65 -0.82
CA ALA A 47 -11.41 0.62 0.19
C ALA A 47 -10.11 0.30 0.94
N HIS A 48 -9.01 0.01 0.23
CA HIS A 48 -7.73 -0.26 0.88
C HIS A 48 -7.09 1.00 1.48
N HIS A 49 -7.31 2.17 0.89
CA HIS A 49 -6.83 3.41 1.46
C HIS A 49 -7.49 3.66 2.83
N GLN A 50 -8.82 3.68 2.89
CA GLN A 50 -9.53 4.11 4.09
C GLN A 50 -9.71 3.01 5.14
N HIS A 51 -9.96 1.77 4.73
CA HIS A 51 -10.24 0.65 5.65
C HIS A 51 -9.08 -0.33 5.77
N GLY A 52 -8.15 -0.32 4.83
CA GLY A 52 -6.97 -1.19 4.86
C GLY A 52 -5.83 -0.56 5.65
N LEU A 53 -5.39 0.63 5.23
CA LEU A 53 -4.24 1.33 5.83
C LEU A 53 -4.63 2.34 6.91
N HIS A 54 -5.78 2.99 6.77
CA HIS A 54 -6.34 3.89 7.77
C HIS A 54 -7.38 3.19 8.66
N GLY A 55 -7.82 3.88 9.72
CA GLY A 55 -8.94 3.45 10.55
C GLY A 55 -8.69 2.22 11.42
N GLY A 56 -7.43 1.85 11.69
CA GLY A 56 -7.11 0.59 12.39
C GLY A 56 -7.25 -0.64 11.50
N GLY A 57 -7.16 -0.45 10.19
CA GLY A 57 -7.27 -1.49 9.18
C GLY A 57 -6.21 -2.59 9.28
N SER A 58 -6.37 -3.62 8.44
CA SER A 58 -5.57 -4.85 8.49
C SER A 58 -4.39 -4.87 7.51
N ILE A 59 -3.94 -3.70 7.03
CA ILE A 59 -2.81 -3.58 6.10
C ILE A 59 -1.75 -2.66 6.71
N ARG A 60 -0.48 -3.06 6.60
CA ARG A 60 0.67 -2.19 6.84
C ARG A 60 1.52 -2.10 5.58
N ALA A 61 2.09 -0.93 5.36
CA ALA A 61 2.98 -0.66 4.24
C ALA A 61 4.17 0.19 4.66
N TRP A 62 5.36 -0.14 4.16
CA TRP A 62 6.58 0.66 4.33
C TRP A 62 7.54 0.45 3.15
N GLY A 63 8.59 1.26 3.04
CA GLY A 63 9.51 1.23 1.89
C GLY A 63 9.19 2.31 0.86
N HIS A 64 9.46 2.03 -0.42
CA HIS A 64 9.42 3.05 -1.48
C HIS A 64 8.64 2.59 -2.71
N ALA A 65 7.72 3.44 -3.17
CA ALA A 65 6.95 3.24 -4.39
C ALA A 65 7.82 3.32 -5.66
N PRO A 66 7.41 2.64 -6.75
CA PRO A 66 6.22 1.78 -6.83
C PRO A 66 6.45 0.34 -6.34
N ASP A 67 7.61 -0.26 -6.63
CA ASP A 67 7.79 -1.71 -6.50
C ASP A 67 8.49 -2.15 -5.21
N GLY A 68 9.17 -1.23 -4.52
CA GLY A 68 9.92 -1.48 -3.28
C GLY A 68 9.08 -1.32 -2.00
N ILE A 69 7.76 -1.45 -2.11
CA ILE A 69 6.86 -1.36 -0.97
C ILE A 69 6.73 -2.74 -0.33
N HIS A 70 7.02 -2.83 0.95
CA HIS A 70 6.71 -3.98 1.77
C HIS A 70 5.24 -3.89 2.20
N TRP A 71 4.51 -4.98 2.02
CA TRP A 71 3.11 -5.10 2.38
C TRP A 71 2.92 -6.21 3.40
N GLU A 72 2.22 -5.91 4.49
CA GLU A 72 1.60 -6.92 5.35
C GLU A 72 0.09 -6.84 5.17
N LEU A 73 -0.55 -7.96 4.80
CA LEU A 73 -1.99 -8.06 4.60
C LEU A 73 -2.61 -8.96 5.66
N GLY A 74 -3.78 -8.57 6.17
CA GLY A 74 -4.48 -9.31 7.21
C GLY A 74 -3.74 -9.25 8.55
N THR A 75 -3.19 -8.08 8.91
CA THR A 75 -2.55 -7.86 10.21
C THR A 75 -3.58 -8.03 11.33
N ARG A 76 -3.18 -8.70 12.41
CA ARG A 76 -4.01 -9.01 13.59
C ARG A 76 -3.29 -8.48 14.83
N GLN A 77 -4.02 -8.33 15.93
CA GLN A 77 -3.41 -7.90 17.20
C GLN A 77 -2.38 -8.93 17.69
N GLU A 78 -2.71 -10.20 17.55
CA GLU A 78 -1.89 -11.34 17.95
C GLU A 78 -1.47 -12.15 16.71
N GLY A 79 -0.18 -12.49 16.63
CA GLY A 79 0.39 -13.34 15.59
C GLY A 79 0.75 -12.64 14.26
N PRO A 80 1.33 -13.39 13.30
CA PRO A 80 1.82 -12.84 12.05
C PRO A 80 0.69 -12.43 11.10
N PRO A 81 0.96 -11.52 10.15
CA PRO A 81 0.02 -11.18 9.08
C PRO A 81 -0.32 -12.41 8.24
N LEU A 82 -1.47 -12.38 7.55
CA LEU A 82 -1.86 -13.47 6.66
C LEU A 82 -0.90 -13.60 5.47
N ARG A 83 -0.42 -12.49 4.93
CA ARG A 83 0.54 -12.46 3.80
C ARG A 83 1.53 -11.33 4.00
N THR A 84 2.76 -11.58 3.58
CA THR A 84 3.80 -10.55 3.48
C THR A 84 4.33 -10.54 2.05
N LEU A 85 4.49 -9.37 1.46
CA LEU A 85 4.94 -9.18 0.09
C LEU A 85 5.93 -8.02 -0.02
N ILE A 86 6.76 -8.04 -1.07
CA ILE A 86 7.54 -6.88 -1.54
C ILE A 86 7.10 -6.61 -2.98
N GLY A 87 6.54 -5.42 -3.23
CA GLY A 87 5.78 -5.17 -4.45
C GLY A 87 4.66 -6.21 -4.57
N ASP A 88 4.59 -6.91 -5.71
CA ASP A 88 3.64 -8.00 -5.95
C ASP A 88 4.22 -9.41 -5.64
N HIS A 89 5.42 -9.52 -5.05
CA HIS A 89 6.08 -10.79 -4.77
C HIS A 89 5.87 -11.28 -3.33
N TYR A 90 5.41 -12.51 -3.15
CA TYR A 90 5.32 -13.14 -1.83
C TYR A 90 6.71 -13.34 -1.22
N VAL A 91 6.85 -12.96 0.04
CA VAL A 91 8.01 -13.32 0.87
C VAL A 91 7.57 -14.38 1.88
N ASN A 92 8.27 -15.52 1.90
CA ASN A 92 8.03 -16.53 2.93
C ASN A 92 8.52 -15.97 4.27
N VAL A 93 7.62 -15.92 5.25
CA VAL A 93 7.99 -15.92 6.66
C VAL A 93 8.43 -17.35 6.95
N ALA A 94 9.75 -17.56 7.01
CA ALA A 94 10.36 -18.79 7.51
C ALA A 94 9.96 -19.04 8.97
#